data_AF-A0A1F5ARY6-F1
#
_entry.id   AF-A0A1F5ARY6-F1
#
_cell.length_a   1.000
_cell.length_b   1.000
_cell.length_c   1.000
_cell.angle_alpha   90.00
_cell.angle_beta   90.00
_cell.angle_gamma   90.00
#
_symmetry.space_group_name_H-M   'P 1'
#
loop_
_entity.id
_entity.type
_entity.pdbx_description
1 polymer ?
#
loop_
_entity_poly.entity_id
_entity_poly.type
_entity_poly.pdbx_seq_one_letter_code
_entity_poly.pdbx_strand_id
1 'polypeptide(L)'
;MAEYKPFTENALKILRARYLMRNEEGEFLDKEPADLFRRVARYIASAEKTKKEQEHWAGKFFDAMMARDFLPNSPTLTGAGRDMCLSACFVLPIEDSLDSIFETVKNAALVHKEGGGTGFDFSRLRPKGSFVKRTQGIASGPVSFLRVIDSATEAVKQGGTRRGANMGILRVDHPDIEEFIRMKIDGKSVNNFNISVAATDVFMEAVKADGVYDITDPYHKKVVAKKSARPIFDLIVESAWAVGDPGLIFIDRINAHNPTRGLGPIRATNPCGEQPLHEYESCNLGSINLGHYFSPAAKDLFDWDRFGRTIALAVRFLDDVIDVNKYPLPQIEQMTRANRR
;
A
#
# COMPACT_ATOMS: atom_id res chain seq x y z
N MET A 1 16.28 -27.39 22.42
CA MET A 1 16.05 -26.47 21.28
C MET A 1 14.62 -26.69 20.82
N ALA A 2 13.84 -25.65 20.55
CA ALA A 2 12.49 -25.82 20.03
C ALA A 2 12.55 -26.54 18.66
N GLU A 3 11.74 -27.58 18.47
CA GLU A 3 11.69 -28.34 17.23
C GLU A 3 10.72 -27.64 16.26
N TYR A 4 11.26 -26.96 15.24
CA TYR A 4 10.47 -26.25 14.25
C TYR A 4 10.07 -27.18 13.11
N LYS A 5 8.79 -27.16 12.71
CA LYS A 5 8.33 -27.88 11.52
C LYS A 5 9.17 -27.44 10.30
N PRO A 6 9.68 -28.39 9.49
CA PRO A 6 10.53 -28.07 8.34
C PRO A 6 9.77 -27.24 7.29
N PHE A 7 10.52 -26.46 6.52
CA PHE A 7 9.98 -25.71 5.39
C PHE A 7 9.69 -26.64 4.22
N THR A 8 8.59 -26.41 3.52
CA THR A 8 8.29 -27.16 2.29
C THR A 8 9.28 -26.80 1.18
N GLU A 9 9.44 -27.69 0.20
CA GLU A 9 10.32 -27.44 -0.95
C GLU A 9 9.94 -26.15 -1.70
N ASN A 10 8.64 -25.89 -1.85
CA ASN A 10 8.13 -24.67 -2.48
C ASN A 10 8.50 -23.41 -1.69
N ALA A 11 8.39 -23.44 -0.36
CA ALA A 11 8.81 -22.32 0.47
C ALA A 11 10.32 -22.07 0.35
N LEU A 12 11.14 -23.14 0.33
CA LEU A 12 12.58 -23.03 0.15
C LEU A 12 12.96 -22.43 -1.22
N LYS A 13 12.26 -22.79 -2.30
CA LYS A 13 12.43 -22.19 -3.64
C LYS A 13 12.20 -20.68 -3.60
N ILE A 14 11.10 -20.24 -2.97
CA ILE A 14 10.76 -18.81 -2.85
C ILE A 14 11.79 -18.06 -1.99
N LEU A 15 12.17 -18.62 -0.84
CA LEU A 15 13.16 -18.03 0.05
C LEU A 15 14.50 -17.80 -0.67
N ARG A 16 15.02 -18.82 -1.36
CA ARG A 16 16.26 -18.72 -2.14
C ARG A 16 16.18 -17.72 -3.29
N ALA A 17 15.03 -17.64 -3.94
CA ALA A 17 14.85 -16.75 -5.09
C ALA A 17 14.77 -15.27 -4.69
N ARG A 18 14.22 -14.94 -3.51
CA ARG A 18 13.82 -13.56 -3.21
C ARG A 18 14.22 -13.01 -1.84
N TYR A 19 14.50 -13.85 -0.85
CA TYR A 19 14.60 -13.42 0.56
C TYR A 19 15.97 -13.66 1.18
N LEU A 20 16.64 -14.76 0.82
CA LEU A 20 17.99 -15.03 1.33
C LEU A 20 18.98 -14.01 0.77
N MET A 21 19.73 -13.37 1.66
CA MET A 21 20.69 -12.34 1.34
C MET A 21 21.88 -12.91 0.55
N ARG A 22 22.39 -12.12 -0.39
CA ARG A 22 23.57 -12.45 -1.21
C ARG A 22 24.61 -11.35 -1.16
N ASN A 23 25.86 -11.69 -1.39
CA ASN A 23 26.95 -10.72 -1.65
C ASN A 23 26.95 -10.29 -3.12
N GLU A 24 27.91 -9.43 -3.48
CA GLU A 24 28.06 -8.88 -4.84
C GLU A 24 28.42 -9.98 -5.86
N GLU A 25 29.09 -11.04 -5.41
CA GLU A 25 29.43 -12.23 -6.18
C GLU A 25 28.24 -13.17 -6.40
N GLY A 26 27.09 -12.90 -5.77
CA GLY A 26 25.87 -13.69 -5.88
C GLY A 26 25.80 -14.92 -4.98
N GLU A 27 26.76 -15.08 -4.08
CA GLU A 27 26.81 -16.15 -3.08
C GLU A 27 25.84 -15.86 -1.93
N PHE A 28 25.20 -16.90 -1.40
CA PHE A 28 24.25 -16.75 -0.30
C PHE A 28 24.96 -16.53 1.04
N LEU A 29 24.68 -15.38 1.65
CA LEU A 29 25.07 -15.06 3.03
C LEU A 29 24.12 -15.72 4.03
N ASP A 30 22.82 -15.72 3.75
CA ASP A 30 21.85 -16.52 4.48
C ASP A 30 21.82 -17.93 3.86
N LYS A 31 22.34 -18.95 4.55
CA LYS A 31 22.44 -20.32 4.02
C LYS A 31 21.15 -21.11 4.22
N GLU A 32 20.46 -20.83 5.31
CA GLU A 32 19.21 -21.46 5.69
C GLU A 32 18.15 -20.42 6.09
N PRO A 33 16.84 -20.78 6.11
CA PRO A 33 15.78 -19.87 6.55
C PRO A 33 16.05 -19.27 7.95
N ALA A 34 16.70 -20.03 8.83
CA ALA A 34 17.06 -19.55 10.17
C ALA A 34 18.02 -18.36 10.14
N ASP A 35 18.90 -18.24 9.14
CA ASP A 35 19.83 -17.11 9.04
C ASP A 35 19.10 -15.82 8.69
N LEU A 36 18.18 -15.88 7.71
CA LEU A 36 17.26 -14.80 7.37
C LEU A 36 16.49 -14.33 8.61
N PHE A 37 15.80 -15.24 9.31
CA PHE A 37 14.97 -14.85 10.44
C PHE A 37 15.78 -14.35 11.63
N ARG A 38 17.00 -14.86 11.84
CA ARG A 38 17.91 -14.37 12.88
C ARG A 38 18.42 -12.96 12.57
N ARG A 39 18.74 -12.68 11.30
CA ARG A 39 19.09 -11.33 10.84
C ARG A 39 17.95 -10.36 11.07
N VAL A 40 16.74 -10.71 10.61
CA VAL A 40 15.54 -9.87 10.79
C VAL A 40 15.26 -9.63 12.26
N ALA A 41 15.18 -10.69 13.08
CA ALA A 41 14.87 -10.58 14.50
C ALA A 41 15.86 -9.71 15.27
N ARG A 42 17.16 -9.87 15.04
CA ARG A 42 18.21 -9.05 15.68
C ARG A 42 18.16 -7.60 15.23
N TYR A 43 17.89 -7.36 13.95
CA TYR A 43 17.81 -6.00 13.42
C TYR A 43 16.61 -5.25 13.97
N ILE A 44 15.42 -5.87 13.98
CA ILE A 44 14.22 -5.24 14.54
C ILE A 44 14.36 -5.02 16.05
N ALA A 45 14.84 -6.03 16.78
CA ALA A 45 15.06 -5.89 18.22
C ALA A 45 16.13 -4.84 18.58
N SER A 46 16.90 -4.31 17.63
CA SER A 46 17.84 -3.21 17.90
C SER A 46 17.15 -1.88 18.24
N ALA A 47 15.84 -1.77 17.99
CA ALA A 47 14.98 -0.68 18.48
C ALA A 47 14.95 -0.61 20.02
N GLU A 48 15.14 -1.75 20.68
CA GLU A 48 15.06 -1.87 22.13
C GLU A 48 16.24 -1.18 22.83
N LYS A 49 15.98 -0.62 24.01
CA LYS A 49 16.91 0.30 24.69
C LYS A 49 18.16 -0.39 25.23
N THR A 50 18.00 -1.55 25.85
CA THR A 50 19.10 -2.25 26.53
C THR A 50 19.50 -3.52 25.79
N LYS A 51 20.79 -3.88 25.84
CA LYS A 51 21.28 -5.13 25.21
C LYS A 51 20.51 -6.38 25.67
N LYS A 52 20.10 -6.41 26.94
CA LYS A 52 19.30 -7.49 27.51
C LYS A 52 17.90 -7.57 26.86
N GLU A 53 17.25 -6.43 26.63
CA GLU A 53 15.97 -6.38 25.91
C GLU A 53 16.15 -6.75 24.44
N GLN A 54 17.19 -6.23 23.77
CA GLN A 54 17.52 -6.58 22.39
C GLN A 54 17.68 -8.10 22.23
N GLU A 55 18.42 -8.76 23.12
CA GLU A 55 18.59 -10.23 23.12
C GLU A 55 17.29 -10.97 23.41
N HIS A 56 16.51 -10.49 24.40
CA HIS A 56 15.23 -11.09 24.77
C HIS A 56 14.24 -11.08 23.61
N TRP A 57 14.03 -9.90 23.00
CA TRP A 57 13.08 -9.72 21.91
C TRP A 57 13.57 -10.35 20.61
N ALA A 58 14.87 -10.29 20.31
CA ALA A 58 15.42 -11.02 19.15
C ALA A 58 15.14 -12.52 19.24
N GLY A 59 15.25 -13.13 20.44
CA GLY A 59 14.87 -14.52 20.65
C GLY A 59 13.39 -14.77 20.35
N LYS A 60 12.51 -13.96 20.93
CA LYS A 60 11.05 -14.10 20.73
C LYS A 60 10.60 -13.89 19.29
N PHE A 61 11.14 -12.87 18.62
CA PHE A 61 10.84 -12.59 17.21
C PHE A 61 11.35 -13.71 16.29
N PHE A 62 12.56 -14.22 16.55
CA PHE A 62 13.10 -15.36 15.82
C PHE A 62 12.21 -16.59 15.95
N ASP A 63 11.83 -16.95 17.18
CA ASP A 63 10.99 -18.12 17.45
C ASP A 63 9.63 -18.01 16.74
N ALA A 64 8.99 -16.84 16.77
CA ALA A 64 7.70 -16.61 16.11
C ALA A 64 7.78 -16.76 14.58
N MET A 65 8.84 -16.24 13.95
CA MET A 65 9.06 -16.39 12.51
C MET A 65 9.46 -17.82 12.11
N MET A 66 10.33 -18.47 12.90
CA MET A 66 10.72 -19.87 12.67
C MET A 66 9.54 -20.84 12.81
N ALA A 67 8.68 -20.60 13.80
CA ALA A 67 7.42 -21.32 13.97
C ALA A 67 6.40 -21.00 12.87
N ARG A 68 6.59 -19.88 12.14
CA ARG A 68 5.63 -19.29 11.18
C ARG A 68 4.28 -18.94 11.83
N ASP A 69 4.33 -18.58 13.10
CA ASP A 69 3.20 -18.04 13.84
C ASP A 69 2.92 -16.60 13.43
N PHE A 70 3.98 -15.85 13.12
CA PHE A 70 3.95 -14.49 12.62
C PHE A 70 5.02 -14.28 11.54
N LEU A 71 4.69 -13.58 10.47
CA LEU A 71 5.66 -13.11 9.47
C LEU A 71 5.39 -11.63 9.13
N PRO A 72 6.42 -10.78 9.06
CA PRO A 72 6.27 -9.41 8.59
C PRO A 72 6.18 -9.35 7.05
N ASN A 73 5.85 -8.18 6.51
CA ASN A 73 5.82 -7.95 5.07
C ASN A 73 7.18 -8.20 4.41
N SER A 74 7.15 -8.45 3.10
CA SER A 74 8.36 -8.78 2.33
C SER A 74 9.49 -7.75 2.46
N PRO A 75 9.24 -6.41 2.37
CA PRO A 75 10.29 -5.41 2.60
C PRO A 75 11.05 -5.56 3.92
N THR A 76 10.38 -5.92 5.03
CA THR A 76 11.06 -6.16 6.31
C THR A 76 12.00 -7.35 6.23
N LEU A 77 11.58 -8.46 5.60
CA LEU A 77 12.42 -9.65 5.43
C LEU A 77 13.64 -9.38 4.52
N THR A 78 13.41 -8.67 3.42
CA THR A 78 14.44 -8.39 2.42
C THR A 78 15.37 -7.25 2.80
N GLY A 79 14.90 -6.27 3.58
CA GLY A 79 15.59 -5.01 3.88
C GLY A 79 16.28 -4.95 5.25
N ALA A 80 15.85 -5.77 6.23
CA ALA A 80 16.44 -5.74 7.56
C ALA A 80 17.96 -6.04 7.52
N GLY A 81 18.76 -5.10 8.05
CA GLY A 81 20.22 -5.17 8.01
C GLY A 81 20.87 -4.73 6.69
N ARG A 82 20.13 -4.09 5.79
CA ARG A 82 20.63 -3.64 4.46
C ARG A 82 20.41 -2.15 4.17
N ASP A 83 20.12 -1.35 5.20
CA ASP A 83 19.87 0.09 5.09
C ASP A 83 18.75 0.45 4.08
N MET A 84 17.71 -0.39 4.01
CA MET A 84 16.57 -0.25 3.10
C MET A 84 15.28 0.05 3.87
N CYS A 85 14.28 0.53 3.15
CA CYS A 85 12.94 0.68 3.72
C CYS A 85 12.31 -0.68 4.05
N LEU A 86 11.65 -0.74 5.21
CA LEU A 86 10.99 -1.93 5.76
C LEU A 86 9.47 -1.88 5.61
N SER A 87 8.91 -0.73 5.18
CA SER A 87 7.48 -0.54 4.94
C SER A 87 7.09 -0.94 3.52
N ALA A 88 5.87 -1.45 3.36
CA ALA A 88 5.37 -1.92 2.06
C ALA A 88 4.40 -0.93 1.40
N CYS A 89 3.72 -0.10 2.19
CA CYS A 89 2.55 0.64 1.78
C CYS A 89 2.76 2.13 1.97
N PHE A 90 2.44 2.93 0.95
CA PHE A 90 2.63 4.39 0.96
C PHE A 90 1.48 5.08 0.23
N VAL A 91 1.15 6.31 0.62
CA VAL A 91 0.32 7.23 -0.17
C VAL A 91 1.09 8.53 -0.39
N LEU A 92 1.11 9.02 -1.63
CA LEU A 92 1.79 10.26 -2.00
C LEU A 92 0.76 11.30 -2.50
N PRO A 93 0.90 12.58 -2.12
CA PRO A 93 -0.01 13.63 -2.57
C PRO A 93 0.19 13.94 -4.06
N ILE A 94 -0.87 14.35 -4.74
CA ILE A 94 -0.80 14.95 -6.08
C ILE A 94 -1.65 16.23 -6.07
N GLU A 95 -1.00 17.39 -6.20
CA GLU A 95 -1.68 18.67 -6.35
C GLU A 95 -1.82 19.06 -7.83
N ASP A 96 -2.74 19.98 -8.11
CA ASP A 96 -3.03 20.50 -9.45
C ASP A 96 -1.97 21.51 -9.95
N SER A 97 -0.72 21.05 -10.01
CA SER A 97 0.42 21.79 -10.58
C SER A 97 1.45 20.83 -11.17
N LEU A 98 2.15 21.25 -12.23
CA LEU A 98 3.21 20.42 -12.84
C LEU A 98 4.33 20.13 -11.84
N ASP A 99 4.70 21.11 -11.01
CA ASP A 99 5.74 20.94 -10.00
C ASP A 99 5.38 19.81 -9.01
N SER A 100 4.14 19.79 -8.52
CA SER A 100 3.68 18.72 -7.62
C SER A 100 3.58 17.38 -8.33
N ILE A 101 3.04 17.34 -9.55
CA ILE A 101 2.90 16.10 -10.32
C ILE A 101 4.26 15.45 -10.55
N PHE A 102 5.26 16.21 -11.02
CA PHE A 102 6.58 15.65 -11.31
C PHE A 102 7.41 15.37 -10.05
N GLU A 103 7.24 16.15 -8.97
CA GLU A 103 7.82 15.79 -7.68
C GLU A 103 7.22 14.47 -7.17
N THR A 104 5.94 14.21 -7.42
CA THR A 104 5.28 12.95 -7.06
C THR A 104 5.79 11.79 -7.89
N VAL A 105 6.00 11.98 -9.20
CA VAL A 105 6.64 10.96 -10.07
C VAL A 105 8.01 10.58 -9.52
N LYS A 106 8.85 11.56 -9.17
CA LYS A 106 10.16 11.35 -8.56
C LYS A 106 10.05 10.61 -7.22
N ASN A 107 9.16 11.05 -6.33
CA ASN A 107 8.95 10.45 -5.02
C ASN A 107 8.48 9.00 -5.13
N ALA A 108 7.56 8.70 -6.07
CA ALA A 108 7.11 7.34 -6.35
C ALA A 108 8.27 6.45 -6.81
N ALA A 109 9.12 6.94 -7.72
CA ALA A 109 10.30 6.22 -8.18
C ALA A 109 11.27 5.88 -7.02
N LEU A 110 11.47 6.81 -6.08
CA LEU A 110 12.29 6.57 -4.88
C LEU A 110 11.67 5.51 -3.96
N VAL A 111 10.34 5.54 -3.76
CA VAL A 111 9.64 4.50 -2.98
C VAL A 111 9.71 3.13 -3.66
N HIS A 112 9.53 3.07 -4.99
CA HIS A 112 9.59 1.81 -5.74
C HIS A 112 10.98 1.20 -5.76
N LYS A 113 12.03 2.04 -5.80
CA LYS A 113 13.42 1.59 -5.67
C LYS A 113 13.64 0.78 -4.38
N GLU A 114 12.99 1.18 -3.30
CA GLU A 114 13.03 0.48 -2.00
C GLU A 114 12.06 -0.71 -1.91
N GLY A 115 11.31 -1.02 -2.97
CA GLY A 115 10.36 -2.14 -3.02
C GLY A 115 8.97 -1.85 -2.43
N GLY A 116 8.70 -0.58 -2.11
CA GLY A 116 7.41 -0.09 -1.65
C GLY A 116 6.37 0.05 -2.77
N GLY A 117 5.09 0.05 -2.40
CA GLY A 117 3.97 0.32 -3.30
C GLY A 117 3.25 1.61 -2.95
N THR A 118 2.80 2.38 -3.95
CA THR A 118 2.29 3.74 -3.76
C THR A 118 0.83 3.91 -4.18
N GLY A 119 0.08 4.66 -3.40
CA GLY A 119 -1.29 5.10 -3.71
C GLY A 119 -1.37 6.58 -4.04
N PHE A 120 -2.32 6.93 -4.90
CA PHE A 120 -2.54 8.30 -5.35
C PHE A 120 -4.03 8.61 -5.48
N ASP A 121 -4.44 9.79 -5.01
CA ASP A 121 -5.74 10.41 -5.33
C ASP A 121 -5.55 11.43 -6.46
N PHE A 122 -6.12 11.15 -7.63
CA PHE A 122 -6.04 12.04 -8.80
C PHE A 122 -7.17 13.08 -8.83
N SER A 123 -8.08 13.06 -7.85
CA SER A 123 -9.32 13.87 -7.87
C SER A 123 -9.10 15.37 -7.65
N ARG A 124 -7.90 15.79 -7.23
CA ARG A 124 -7.53 17.21 -7.11
C ARG A 124 -7.14 17.83 -8.46
N LEU A 125 -6.73 17.01 -9.42
CA LEU A 125 -6.30 17.49 -10.73
C LEU A 125 -7.50 18.02 -11.51
N ARG A 126 -7.32 19.17 -12.17
CA ARG A 126 -8.38 19.73 -13.01
C ARG A 126 -8.73 18.79 -14.18
N PRO A 127 -9.99 18.77 -14.64
CA PRO A 127 -10.40 17.88 -15.70
C PRO A 127 -9.75 18.25 -17.04
N LYS A 128 -9.69 17.28 -17.94
CA LYS A 128 -9.22 17.44 -19.31
C LYS A 128 -9.97 18.58 -20.02
N GLY A 129 -9.23 19.39 -20.78
CA GLY A 129 -9.78 20.56 -21.47
C GLY A 129 -9.90 21.81 -20.60
N SER A 130 -9.64 21.75 -19.29
CA SER A 130 -9.62 22.94 -18.42
C SER A 130 -8.59 23.96 -18.88
N PHE A 131 -8.93 25.24 -18.82
CA PHE A 131 -8.01 26.32 -19.19
C PHE A 131 -6.82 26.44 -18.22
N VAL A 132 -5.62 26.63 -18.77
CA VAL A 132 -4.38 26.82 -17.99
C VAL A 132 -3.89 28.26 -18.17
N LYS A 133 -4.19 29.12 -17.18
CA LYS A 133 -3.97 30.57 -17.24
C LYS A 133 -2.53 30.99 -17.63
N ARG A 134 -1.51 30.28 -17.15
CA ARG A 134 -0.11 30.66 -17.39
C ARG A 134 0.35 30.36 -18.82
N THR A 135 -0.03 29.20 -19.36
CA THR A 135 0.38 28.77 -20.71
C THR A 135 -0.64 29.13 -21.78
N GLN A 136 -1.82 29.63 -21.38
CA GLN A 136 -2.97 29.89 -22.25
C GLN A 136 -3.43 28.64 -23.04
N GLY A 137 -3.09 27.45 -22.54
CA GLY A 137 -3.43 26.16 -23.15
C GLY A 137 -4.55 25.43 -22.41
N ILE A 138 -4.70 24.14 -22.73
CA ILE A 138 -5.67 23.23 -22.11
C ILE A 138 -4.98 22.15 -21.28
N ALA A 139 -5.63 21.73 -20.20
CA ALA A 139 -5.14 20.68 -19.32
C ALA A 139 -5.35 19.29 -19.92
N SER A 140 -4.41 18.38 -19.69
CA SER A 140 -4.50 16.99 -20.16
C SER A 140 -5.41 16.10 -19.32
N GLY A 141 -5.75 16.52 -18.09
CA GLY A 141 -6.58 15.78 -17.14
C GLY A 141 -5.84 14.68 -16.36
N PRO A 142 -6.46 14.13 -15.30
CA PRO A 142 -5.88 13.12 -14.42
C PRO A 142 -5.43 11.83 -15.12
N VAL A 143 -6.21 11.32 -16.08
CA VAL A 143 -5.87 10.05 -16.78
C VAL A 143 -4.55 10.17 -17.55
N SER A 144 -4.25 11.35 -18.09
CA SER A 144 -2.98 11.60 -18.78
C SER A 144 -1.78 11.51 -17.82
N PHE A 145 -1.86 12.16 -16.66
CA PHE A 145 -0.79 12.14 -15.67
C PHE A 145 -0.63 10.78 -14.98
N LEU A 146 -1.72 10.03 -14.81
CA LEU A 146 -1.66 8.64 -14.35
C LEU A 146 -0.79 7.78 -15.30
N ARG A 147 -0.96 7.94 -16.63
CA ARG A 147 -0.12 7.25 -17.63
C ARG A 147 1.36 7.64 -17.55
N VAL A 148 1.68 8.86 -17.12
CA VAL A 148 3.07 9.29 -16.88
C VAL A 148 3.67 8.52 -15.72
N ILE A 149 2.96 8.41 -14.58
CA ILE A 149 3.44 7.64 -13.42
C ILE A 149 3.56 6.15 -13.77
N ASP A 150 2.62 5.59 -14.53
CA ASP A 150 2.68 4.20 -15.02
C ASP A 150 3.94 3.93 -15.84
N SER A 151 4.26 4.82 -16.78
CA SER A 151 5.47 4.73 -17.62
C SER A 151 6.75 4.90 -16.79
N ALA A 152 6.77 5.83 -15.85
CA ALA A 152 7.92 5.99 -14.93
C ALA A 152 8.14 4.74 -14.09
N THR A 153 7.05 4.14 -13.59
CA THR A 153 7.10 2.88 -12.82
C THR A 153 7.67 1.76 -13.67
N GLU A 154 7.33 1.68 -14.96
CA GLU A 154 7.89 0.70 -15.90
C GLU A 154 9.42 0.80 -16.00
N ALA A 155 9.95 2.01 -16.12
CA ALA A 155 11.38 2.25 -16.25
C ALA A 155 12.17 1.87 -14.97
N VAL A 156 11.60 2.11 -13.78
CA VAL A 156 12.26 1.83 -12.49
C VAL A 156 12.41 0.33 -12.22
N LYS A 157 11.65 -0.54 -12.89
CA LYS A 157 11.69 -2.01 -12.70
C LYS A 157 13.05 -2.65 -12.91
N GLN A 158 13.95 -1.99 -13.64
CA GLN A 158 15.22 -2.59 -14.08
C GLN A 158 16.26 -2.77 -12.95
N GLY A 159 16.00 -2.33 -11.71
CA GLY A 159 16.99 -2.33 -10.62
C GLY A 159 16.68 -3.15 -9.36
N GLY A 160 15.50 -3.80 -9.22
CA GLY A 160 15.04 -4.35 -7.94
C GLY A 160 14.46 -5.77 -7.97
N THR A 161 14.39 -6.42 -6.80
CA THR A 161 13.77 -7.76 -6.60
C THR A 161 12.25 -7.77 -6.77
N ARG A 162 11.59 -6.60 -6.83
CA ARG A 162 10.13 -6.46 -6.94
C ARG A 162 9.76 -5.36 -7.95
N ARG A 163 8.72 -5.63 -8.73
CA ARG A 163 8.06 -4.66 -9.63
C ARG A 163 7.34 -3.59 -8.80
N GLY A 164 7.49 -2.32 -9.17
CA GLY A 164 6.68 -1.23 -8.60
C GLY A 164 5.18 -1.48 -8.82
N ALA A 165 4.37 -1.12 -7.83
CA ALA A 165 2.92 -1.31 -7.85
C ALA A 165 2.23 -0.04 -7.36
N ASN A 166 1.15 0.34 -8.04
CA ASN A 166 0.42 1.57 -7.76
C ASN A 166 -1.08 1.33 -7.53
N MET A 167 -1.69 2.19 -6.71
CA MET A 167 -3.14 2.41 -6.67
C MET A 167 -3.44 3.80 -7.23
N GLY A 168 -4.36 3.87 -8.18
CA GLY A 168 -4.89 5.13 -8.71
C GLY A 168 -6.35 5.25 -8.35
N ILE A 169 -6.71 6.34 -7.66
CA ILE A 169 -8.08 6.60 -7.24
C ILE A 169 -8.58 7.88 -7.90
N LEU A 170 -9.82 7.84 -8.38
CA LEU A 170 -10.56 9.03 -8.82
C LEU A 170 -11.96 9.00 -8.22
N ARG A 171 -12.40 10.11 -7.65
CA ARG A 171 -13.74 10.24 -7.09
C ARG A 171 -14.81 10.15 -8.18
N VAL A 172 -15.92 9.52 -7.84
CA VAL A 172 -17.04 9.29 -8.75
C VAL A 172 -17.71 10.59 -9.25
N ASP A 173 -17.55 11.68 -8.50
CA ASP A 173 -18.05 13.03 -8.82
C ASP A 173 -17.07 13.87 -9.67
N HIS A 174 -15.95 13.30 -10.12
CA HIS A 174 -15.01 13.98 -11.00
C HIS A 174 -15.50 14.01 -12.48
N PRO A 175 -15.32 15.10 -13.25
CA PRO A 175 -15.80 15.19 -14.63
C PRO A 175 -15.24 14.10 -15.57
N ASP A 176 -13.99 13.70 -15.35
CA ASP A 176 -13.30 12.67 -16.17
C ASP A 176 -13.53 11.22 -15.69
N ILE A 177 -14.54 10.97 -14.84
CA ILE A 177 -14.78 9.65 -14.24
C ILE A 177 -15.01 8.54 -15.28
N GLU A 178 -15.72 8.83 -16.38
CA GLU A 178 -15.97 7.83 -17.43
C GLU A 178 -14.71 7.47 -18.20
N GLU A 179 -13.85 8.45 -18.50
CA GLU A 179 -12.54 8.21 -19.13
C GLU A 179 -11.67 7.36 -18.20
N PHE A 180 -11.72 7.62 -16.89
CA PHE A 180 -11.01 6.86 -15.89
C PHE A 180 -11.48 5.40 -15.81
N ILE A 181 -12.80 5.15 -15.73
CA ILE A 181 -13.37 3.79 -15.65
C ILE A 181 -13.02 2.96 -16.89
N ARG A 182 -12.96 3.59 -18.07
CA ARG A 182 -12.68 2.89 -19.33
C ARG A 182 -11.19 2.68 -19.61
N MET A 183 -10.29 3.29 -18.85
CA MET A 183 -8.88 3.45 -19.26
C MET A 183 -8.11 2.13 -19.45
N LYS A 184 -8.55 1.05 -18.79
CA LYS A 184 -7.93 -0.29 -18.83
C LYS A 184 -8.71 -1.31 -19.67
N ILE A 185 -9.84 -0.94 -20.30
CA ILE A 185 -10.66 -1.88 -21.08
C ILE A 185 -9.87 -2.52 -22.23
N ASP A 186 -8.85 -1.85 -22.75
CA ASP A 186 -7.99 -2.39 -23.82
C ASP A 186 -7.11 -3.59 -23.37
N GLY A 187 -7.06 -3.89 -22.06
CA GLY A 187 -6.29 -4.97 -21.46
C GLY A 187 -4.76 -4.81 -21.57
N LYS A 188 -4.25 -3.66 -22.03
CA LYS A 188 -2.82 -3.43 -22.31
C LYS A 188 -2.29 -2.12 -21.74
N SER A 189 -3.16 -1.14 -21.50
CA SER A 189 -2.79 0.13 -20.89
C SER A 189 -2.69 0.01 -19.36
N VAL A 190 -1.80 0.82 -18.78
CA VAL A 190 -1.72 1.04 -17.33
C VAL A 190 -1.48 -0.24 -16.51
N ASN A 191 -0.46 -1.00 -16.90
CA ASN A 191 -0.16 -2.32 -16.30
C ASN A 191 0.48 -2.24 -14.91
N ASN A 192 0.88 -1.06 -14.45
CA ASN A 192 1.50 -0.86 -13.13
C ASN A 192 0.53 -0.27 -12.10
N PHE A 193 -0.75 -0.10 -12.45
CA PHE A 193 -1.80 0.36 -11.54
C PHE A 193 -2.92 -0.67 -11.38
N ASN A 194 -3.34 -0.83 -10.12
CA ASN A 194 -4.75 -1.07 -9.82
C ASN A 194 -5.46 0.29 -9.85
N ILE A 195 -6.70 0.33 -10.35
CA ILE A 195 -7.51 1.55 -10.32
C ILE A 195 -8.79 1.31 -9.54
N SER A 196 -9.24 2.33 -8.82
CA SER A 196 -10.51 2.26 -8.10
C SER A 196 -11.26 3.57 -8.13
N VAL A 197 -12.59 3.48 -8.24
CA VAL A 197 -13.46 4.63 -8.10
C VAL A 197 -13.68 4.88 -6.62
N ALA A 198 -13.38 6.10 -6.16
CA ALA A 198 -13.78 6.54 -4.83
C ALA A 198 -15.29 6.85 -4.83
N ALA A 199 -16.08 5.86 -4.45
CA ALA A 199 -17.53 5.94 -4.35
C ALA A 199 -17.95 6.65 -3.06
N THR A 200 -18.86 7.61 -3.20
CA THR A 200 -19.46 8.36 -2.09
C THR A 200 -20.79 7.75 -1.69
N ASP A 201 -21.22 8.00 -0.45
CA ASP A 201 -22.54 7.60 0.03
C ASP A 201 -23.64 8.25 -0.84
N VAL A 202 -23.47 9.53 -1.23
CA VAL A 202 -24.39 10.24 -2.14
C VAL A 202 -24.56 9.50 -3.47
N PHE A 203 -23.46 9.07 -4.09
CA PHE A 203 -23.52 8.30 -5.33
C PHE A 203 -24.20 6.95 -5.13
N MET A 204 -23.84 6.21 -4.08
CA MET A 204 -24.41 4.89 -3.82
C MET A 204 -25.92 4.96 -3.50
N GLU A 205 -26.39 5.97 -2.79
CA GLU A 205 -27.82 6.21 -2.59
C GLU A 205 -28.53 6.60 -3.90
N ALA A 206 -27.89 7.41 -4.75
CA ALA A 206 -28.42 7.71 -6.07
C ALA A 206 -28.51 6.46 -6.97
N VAL A 207 -27.54 5.53 -6.90
CA VAL A 207 -27.62 4.23 -7.60
C VAL A 207 -28.81 3.41 -7.11
N LYS A 208 -29.06 3.33 -5.80
CA LYS A 208 -30.20 2.59 -5.24
C LYS A 208 -31.54 3.18 -5.68
N ALA A 209 -31.63 4.50 -5.70
CA ALA A 209 -32.85 5.23 -6.02
C ALA A 209 -33.07 5.48 -7.53
N ASP A 210 -32.17 5.00 -8.39
CA ASP A 210 -32.16 5.31 -9.83
C ASP A 210 -32.14 6.83 -10.11
N GLY A 211 -31.44 7.57 -9.23
CA GLY A 211 -31.39 9.01 -9.21
C GLY A 211 -30.20 9.62 -9.95
N VAL A 212 -30.05 10.93 -9.76
CA VAL A 212 -28.94 11.74 -10.29
C VAL A 212 -28.03 12.22 -9.16
N TYR A 213 -26.77 12.49 -9.49
CA TYR A 213 -25.79 13.07 -8.59
C TYR A 213 -24.98 14.18 -9.27
N ASP A 214 -24.37 15.04 -8.47
CA ASP A 214 -23.61 16.20 -8.95
C ASP A 214 -22.21 15.79 -9.39
N ILE A 215 -21.76 16.35 -10.52
CA ILE A 215 -20.39 16.30 -11.02
C ILE A 215 -19.72 17.63 -10.70
N THR A 216 -18.57 17.59 -10.02
CA THR A 216 -17.91 18.77 -9.45
C THR A 216 -16.54 18.98 -10.08
N ASP A 217 -16.30 20.19 -10.58
CA ASP A 217 -14.96 20.63 -10.99
C ASP A 217 -14.09 20.88 -9.73
N PRO A 218 -13.00 20.12 -9.53
CA PRO A 218 -12.17 20.24 -8.33
C PRO A 218 -11.38 21.56 -8.26
N TYR A 219 -11.08 22.18 -9.41
CA TYR A 219 -10.32 23.43 -9.48
C TYR A 219 -11.19 24.63 -9.12
N HIS A 220 -12.37 24.73 -9.74
CA HIS A 220 -13.32 25.81 -9.48
C HIS A 220 -14.19 25.56 -8.24
N LYS A 221 -14.22 24.31 -7.74
CA LYS A 221 -15.05 23.85 -6.62
C LYS A 221 -16.54 24.11 -6.84
N LYS A 222 -17.02 23.81 -8.04
CA LYS A 222 -18.40 24.07 -8.47
C LYS A 222 -18.99 22.85 -9.16
N VAL A 223 -20.29 22.64 -8.96
CA VAL A 223 -21.06 21.67 -9.73
C VAL A 223 -21.13 22.16 -11.18
N VAL A 224 -20.68 21.32 -12.10
CA VAL A 224 -20.65 21.61 -13.55
C VAL A 224 -21.66 20.80 -14.34
N ALA A 225 -22.13 19.68 -13.79
CA ALA A 225 -23.17 18.85 -14.39
C ALA A 225 -23.90 18.02 -13.34
N LYS A 226 -25.03 17.42 -13.74
CA LYS A 226 -25.66 16.31 -13.00
C LYS A 226 -25.72 15.10 -13.91
N LYS A 227 -25.47 13.91 -13.38
CA LYS A 227 -25.53 12.66 -14.14
C LYS A 227 -26.41 11.63 -13.42
N SER A 228 -27.10 10.81 -14.19
CA SER A 228 -27.74 9.60 -13.66
C SER A 228 -26.68 8.67 -13.09
N ALA A 229 -26.91 8.15 -11.88
CA ALA A 229 -25.92 7.31 -11.20
C ALA A 229 -25.84 5.91 -11.81
N ARG A 230 -26.98 5.36 -12.25
CA ARG A 230 -27.08 4.01 -12.83
C ARG A 230 -26.13 3.76 -14.01
N PRO A 231 -26.09 4.58 -15.07
CA PRO A 231 -25.17 4.33 -16.19
C PRO A 231 -23.69 4.36 -15.80
N ILE A 232 -23.30 5.19 -14.82
CA ILE A 232 -21.92 5.23 -14.32
C ILE A 232 -21.61 3.96 -13.53
N PHE A 233 -22.54 3.50 -12.70
CA PHE A 233 -22.38 2.24 -11.96
C PHE A 233 -22.33 1.03 -12.88
N ASP A 234 -23.21 0.97 -13.88
CA ASP A 234 -23.21 -0.09 -14.90
C ASP A 234 -21.87 -0.10 -15.64
N LEU A 235 -21.34 1.07 -16.01
CA LEU A 235 -20.02 1.18 -16.62
C LEU A 235 -18.89 0.65 -15.71
N ILE A 236 -18.94 0.90 -14.40
CA ILE A 236 -17.99 0.33 -13.44
C ILE A 236 -18.08 -1.21 -13.44
N VAL A 237 -19.30 -1.75 -13.38
CA VAL A 237 -19.55 -3.19 -13.36
C VAL A 237 -19.10 -3.86 -14.65
N GLU A 238 -19.43 -3.28 -15.80
CA GLU A 238 -19.02 -3.79 -17.12
C GLU A 238 -17.50 -3.79 -17.29
N SER A 239 -16.82 -2.70 -16.92
CA SER A 239 -15.36 -2.65 -16.94
C SER A 239 -14.74 -3.70 -16.01
N ALA A 240 -15.24 -3.80 -14.76
CA ALA A 240 -14.74 -4.75 -13.78
C ALA A 240 -14.97 -6.20 -14.23
N TRP A 241 -16.08 -6.48 -14.89
CA TRP A 241 -16.35 -7.80 -15.49
C TRP A 241 -15.38 -8.10 -16.64
N ALA A 242 -15.06 -7.11 -17.48
CA ALA A 242 -14.19 -7.30 -18.64
C ALA A 242 -12.72 -7.50 -18.27
N VAL A 243 -12.19 -6.75 -17.29
CA VAL A 243 -10.74 -6.70 -17.00
C VAL A 243 -10.37 -6.75 -15.52
N GLY A 244 -11.34 -6.85 -14.61
CA GLY A 244 -11.10 -6.85 -13.16
C GLY A 244 -10.94 -5.46 -12.53
N ASP A 245 -11.02 -4.39 -13.32
CA ASP A 245 -10.88 -2.99 -12.90
C ASP A 245 -11.99 -2.11 -13.50
N PRO A 246 -12.41 -1.01 -12.85
CA PRO A 246 -11.91 -0.52 -11.58
C PRO A 246 -12.57 -1.20 -10.38
N GLY A 247 -11.85 -1.25 -9.26
CA GLY A 247 -12.41 -1.54 -7.94
C GLY A 247 -13.25 -0.38 -7.39
N LEU A 248 -13.80 -0.57 -6.19
CA LEU A 248 -14.50 0.47 -5.44
C LEU A 248 -13.81 0.75 -4.11
N ILE A 249 -13.58 2.04 -3.83
CA ILE A 249 -13.15 2.53 -2.53
C ILE A 249 -14.30 3.35 -1.94
N PHE A 250 -14.92 2.88 -0.87
CA PHE A 250 -16.00 3.60 -0.19
C PHE A 250 -15.42 4.70 0.71
N ILE A 251 -15.13 5.85 0.09
CA ILE A 251 -14.30 6.89 0.68
C ILE A 251 -14.94 7.55 1.90
N ASP A 252 -16.27 7.66 1.92
CA ASP A 252 -17.00 8.24 3.04
C ASP A 252 -16.98 7.29 4.25
N ARG A 253 -17.08 5.96 4.02
CA ARG A 253 -16.95 4.95 5.07
C ARG A 253 -15.57 4.94 5.71
N ILE A 254 -14.51 5.08 4.90
CA ILE A 254 -13.12 5.22 5.38
C ILE A 254 -13.01 6.44 6.30
N ASN A 255 -13.49 7.59 5.84
CA ASN A 255 -13.35 8.83 6.60
C ASN A 255 -14.24 8.87 7.85
N ALA A 256 -15.41 8.21 7.83
CA ALA A 256 -16.24 8.01 9.01
C ALA A 256 -15.52 7.24 10.13
N HIS A 257 -14.57 6.36 9.80
CA HIS A 257 -13.78 5.59 10.77
C HIS A 257 -12.30 6.03 10.84
N ASN A 258 -11.94 7.16 10.24
CA ASN A 258 -10.59 7.69 10.31
C ASN A 258 -10.24 8.02 11.78
N PRO A 259 -9.27 7.34 12.41
CA PRO A 259 -8.92 7.57 13.80
C PRO A 259 -8.15 8.88 14.01
N THR A 260 -7.56 9.44 12.95
CA THR A 260 -6.72 10.65 12.97
C THR A 260 -7.32 11.78 12.14
N ARG A 261 -8.61 12.08 12.36
CA ARG A 261 -9.34 13.12 11.61
C ARG A 261 -8.69 14.51 11.64
N GLY A 262 -7.89 14.81 12.67
CA GLY A 262 -7.15 16.07 12.80
C GLY A 262 -6.10 16.29 11.70
N LEU A 263 -5.65 15.23 11.03
CA LEU A 263 -4.72 15.30 9.88
C LEU A 263 -5.43 15.61 8.55
N GLY A 264 -6.76 15.68 8.55
CA GLY A 264 -7.58 15.84 7.35
C GLY A 264 -8.20 14.52 6.89
N PRO A 265 -8.80 14.50 5.69
CA PRO A 265 -9.42 13.30 5.14
C PRO A 265 -8.39 12.37 4.50
N ILE A 266 -8.60 11.07 4.67
CA ILE A 266 -7.91 10.03 3.89
C ILE A 266 -8.51 10.03 2.48
N ARG A 267 -7.65 10.03 1.47
CA ARG A 267 -8.05 10.19 0.06
C ARG A 267 -7.66 9.03 -0.84
N ALA A 268 -6.68 8.24 -0.41
CA ALA A 268 -6.20 7.10 -1.17
C ALA A 268 -5.87 5.92 -0.26
N THR A 269 -5.62 4.79 -0.89
CA THR A 269 -5.10 3.59 -0.24
C THR A 269 -3.78 3.19 -0.90
N ASN A 270 -3.03 2.31 -0.26
CA ASN A 270 -1.93 1.60 -0.91
C ASN A 270 -2.43 0.71 -2.09
N PRO A 271 -1.53 0.08 -2.88
CA PRO A 271 -1.87 -0.68 -4.09
C PRO A 271 -2.95 -1.75 -3.95
N CYS A 272 -3.06 -2.42 -2.80
CA CYS A 272 -4.00 -3.52 -2.60
C CYS A 272 -5.27 -3.11 -1.82
N GLY A 273 -5.41 -1.83 -1.45
CA GLY A 273 -6.63 -1.29 -0.85
C GLY A 273 -6.77 -1.49 0.66
N GLU A 274 -5.91 -2.27 1.30
CA GLU A 274 -6.01 -2.67 2.69
C GLU A 274 -5.57 -1.60 3.70
N GLN A 275 -4.76 -0.62 3.26
CA GLN A 275 -4.34 0.51 4.07
C GLN A 275 -4.81 1.84 3.47
N PRO A 276 -5.91 2.41 3.99
CA PRO A 276 -6.25 3.81 3.80
C PRO A 276 -5.25 4.68 4.57
N LEU A 277 -4.52 5.53 3.85
CA LEU A 277 -3.39 6.29 4.40
C LEU A 277 -3.54 7.78 4.06
N HIS A 278 -3.07 8.63 4.97
CA HIS A 278 -2.88 10.06 4.67
C HIS A 278 -1.70 10.27 3.71
N GLU A 279 -1.60 11.49 3.18
CA GLU A 279 -0.48 11.88 2.33
C GLU A 279 0.85 11.78 3.10
N TYR A 280 1.84 11.16 2.47
CA TYR A 280 3.14 10.80 3.06
C TYR A 280 3.08 9.77 4.20
N GLU A 281 1.94 9.19 4.55
CA GLU A 281 1.93 8.05 5.47
C GLU A 281 2.53 6.81 4.82
N SER A 282 3.21 6.01 5.65
CA SER A 282 3.59 4.65 5.33
C SER A 282 3.04 3.66 6.35
N CYS A 283 2.99 2.38 5.98
CA CYS A 283 2.62 1.30 6.88
C CYS A 283 3.47 0.05 6.62
N ASN A 284 3.98 -0.53 7.70
CA ASN A 284 4.56 -1.86 7.74
C ASN A 284 3.53 -2.86 8.26
N LEU A 285 3.45 -4.01 7.61
CA LEU A 285 2.43 -5.03 7.85
C LEU A 285 3.05 -6.29 8.42
N GLY A 286 2.24 -7.08 9.09
CA GLY A 286 2.57 -8.44 9.48
C GLY A 286 1.32 -9.29 9.55
N SER A 287 1.48 -10.60 9.52
CA SER A 287 0.35 -11.53 9.49
C SER A 287 0.59 -12.70 10.43
N ILE A 288 -0.47 -13.08 11.15
CA ILE A 288 -0.48 -14.23 12.07
C ILE A 288 -1.13 -15.41 11.37
N ASN A 289 -0.52 -16.60 11.45
CA ASN A 289 -1.09 -17.81 10.87
C ASN A 289 -2.12 -18.45 11.81
N LEU A 290 -3.41 -18.15 11.60
CA LEU A 290 -4.50 -18.66 12.44
C LEU A 290 -4.57 -20.19 12.52
N GLY A 291 -4.12 -20.90 11.47
CA GLY A 291 -4.11 -22.36 11.45
C GLY A 291 -3.18 -23.00 12.49
N HIS A 292 -2.24 -22.24 13.06
CA HIS A 292 -1.36 -22.73 14.11
C HIS A 292 -1.99 -22.73 15.49
N TYR A 293 -3.14 -22.08 15.67
CA TYR A 293 -3.81 -21.93 16.97
C TYR A 293 -4.99 -22.89 17.13
N PHE A 294 -5.20 -23.82 16.19
CA PHE A 294 -6.14 -24.91 16.40
C PHE A 294 -5.69 -25.78 17.58
N SER A 295 -6.59 -26.01 18.54
CA SER A 295 -6.34 -26.83 19.71
C SER A 295 -7.54 -27.74 20.00
N PRO A 296 -7.45 -29.07 19.78
CA PRO A 296 -8.59 -29.97 19.97
C PRO A 296 -9.06 -30.08 21.42
N ALA A 297 -8.23 -29.63 22.38
CA ALA A 297 -8.55 -29.62 23.80
C ALA A 297 -9.26 -28.32 24.25
N ALA A 298 -9.24 -27.26 23.44
CA ALA A 298 -9.92 -26.00 23.74
C ALA A 298 -11.41 -26.08 23.42
N LYS A 299 -12.24 -25.35 24.19
CA LYS A 299 -13.71 -25.39 24.09
C LYS A 299 -14.24 -25.07 22.68
N ASP A 300 -13.60 -24.12 22.01
CA ASP A 300 -13.92 -23.64 20.67
C ASP A 300 -12.87 -24.04 19.64
N LEU A 301 -12.08 -25.07 19.97
CA LEU A 301 -11.01 -25.60 19.14
C LEU A 301 -9.90 -24.58 18.83
N PHE A 302 -9.78 -23.52 19.62
CA PHE A 302 -8.84 -22.43 19.40
C PHE A 302 -8.05 -22.04 20.66
N ASP A 303 -6.73 -21.93 20.56
CA ASP A 303 -5.83 -21.51 21.62
C ASP A 303 -5.75 -19.97 21.69
N TRP A 304 -6.75 -19.37 22.34
CA TRP A 304 -6.85 -17.93 22.54
C TRP A 304 -5.68 -17.35 23.35
N ASP A 305 -5.18 -18.10 24.32
CA ASP A 305 -4.09 -17.64 25.18
C ASP A 305 -2.79 -17.49 24.39
N ARG A 306 -2.46 -18.47 23.54
CA ARG A 306 -1.28 -18.38 22.66
C ARG A 306 -1.50 -17.32 21.58
N PHE A 307 -2.71 -17.23 21.01
CA PHE A 307 -3.02 -16.21 20.01
C PHE A 307 -2.85 -14.79 20.58
N GLY A 308 -3.37 -14.52 21.76
CA GLY A 308 -3.22 -13.22 22.45
C GLY A 308 -1.75 -12.87 22.71
N ARG A 309 -0.92 -13.84 23.11
CA ARG A 309 0.53 -13.64 23.25
C ARG A 309 1.21 -13.30 21.92
N THR A 310 0.82 -13.96 20.83
CA THR A 310 1.38 -13.64 19.51
C THR A 310 0.94 -12.28 19.01
N ILE A 311 -0.31 -11.85 19.28
CA ILE A 311 -0.76 -10.49 18.96
C ILE A 311 0.12 -9.45 19.66
N ALA A 312 0.33 -9.58 20.97
CA ALA A 312 1.18 -8.65 21.72
C ALA A 312 2.62 -8.61 21.17
N LEU A 313 3.17 -9.77 20.80
CA LEU A 313 4.49 -9.87 20.17
C LEU A 313 4.53 -9.19 18.80
N ALA A 314 3.52 -9.42 17.96
CA ALA A 314 3.42 -8.87 16.61
C ALA A 314 3.28 -7.34 16.63
N VAL A 315 2.47 -6.80 17.55
CA VAL A 315 2.34 -5.35 17.75
C VAL A 315 3.69 -4.74 18.11
N ARG A 316 4.41 -5.31 19.09
CA ARG A 316 5.74 -4.82 19.46
C ARG A 316 6.73 -4.91 18.31
N PHE A 317 6.76 -6.04 17.60
CA PHE A 317 7.61 -6.20 16.41
C PHE A 317 7.36 -5.11 15.37
N LEU A 318 6.08 -4.86 15.04
CA LEU A 318 5.72 -3.88 14.00
C LEU A 318 5.97 -2.44 14.46
N ASP A 319 5.85 -2.16 15.76
CA ASP A 319 6.21 -0.86 16.33
C ASP A 319 7.74 -0.64 16.30
N ASP A 320 8.53 -1.64 16.68
CA ASP A 320 10.00 -1.60 16.61
C ASP A 320 10.51 -1.39 15.18
N VAL A 321 9.81 -1.97 14.18
CA VAL A 321 10.13 -1.76 12.75
C VAL A 321 10.16 -0.27 12.41
N ILE A 322 9.25 0.54 12.95
CA ILE A 322 9.16 1.98 12.67
C ILE A 322 10.44 2.70 13.08
N ASP A 323 11.05 2.28 14.20
CA ASP A 323 12.18 2.98 14.79
C ASP A 323 13.49 2.69 14.07
N VAL A 324 13.67 1.46 13.58
CA VAL A 324 14.87 1.04 12.82
C VAL A 324 14.72 1.23 11.31
N ASN A 325 13.55 1.65 10.83
CA ASN A 325 13.27 1.82 9.41
C ASN A 325 14.14 2.91 8.76
N LYS A 326 14.35 2.78 7.46
CA LYS A 326 15.00 3.78 6.61
C LYS A 326 14.00 4.24 5.55
N TYR A 327 13.46 5.44 5.71
CA TYR A 327 12.43 5.94 4.81
C TYR A 327 13.05 6.58 3.57
N PRO A 328 12.43 6.41 2.38
CA PRO A 328 12.94 6.97 1.14
C PRO A 328 12.83 8.50 1.09
N LEU A 329 11.94 9.11 1.90
CA LEU A 329 11.68 10.54 1.95
C LEU A 329 11.58 11.04 3.40
N PRO A 330 12.15 12.21 3.74
CA PRO A 330 12.04 12.79 5.09
C PRO A 330 10.58 13.04 5.53
N GLN A 331 9.70 13.43 4.61
CA GLN A 331 8.29 13.68 4.89
C GLN A 331 7.58 12.39 5.32
N ILE A 332 7.94 11.25 4.71
CA ILE A 332 7.39 9.95 5.08
C ILE A 332 7.88 9.55 6.47
N GLU A 333 9.17 9.74 6.77
CA GLU A 333 9.71 9.46 8.09
C GLU A 333 8.98 10.27 9.17
N GLN A 334 8.85 11.58 8.95
CA GLN A 334 8.20 12.48 9.90
C GLN A 334 6.75 12.06 10.16
N MET A 335 5.98 11.79 9.09
CA MET A 335 4.58 11.40 9.21
C MET A 335 4.42 10.03 9.89
N THR A 336 5.24 9.04 9.49
CA THR A 336 5.18 7.68 10.04
C THR A 336 5.54 7.68 11.52
N ARG A 337 6.60 8.40 11.93
CA ARG A 337 6.98 8.50 13.35
C ARG A 337 5.94 9.23 14.20
N ALA A 338 5.19 10.17 13.63
CA ALA A 338 4.16 10.92 14.33
C ALA A 338 2.88 10.11 14.59
N ASN A 339 2.47 9.25 13.63
CA ASN A 339 1.23 8.49 13.75
C ASN A 339 1.43 7.02 14.19
N ARG A 340 2.57 6.41 13.84
CA ARG A 340 2.92 4.99 14.12
C ARG A 340 1.80 4.01 13.74
N ARG A 341 1.30 4.15 12.51
CA ARG A 341 0.17 3.39 11.96
C ARG A 341 0.50 1.92 11.68
#